data_AF-A0A7W3JML3-F1
#
_entry.id   AF-A0A7W3JML3-F1
#
_cell.length_a   1.000
_cell.length_b   1.000
_cell.length_c   1.000
_cell.angle_alpha   90.00
_cell.angle_beta   90.00
_cell.angle_gamma   90.00
#
_symmetry.space_group_name_H-M   'P 1'
#
loop_
_entity.id
_entity.type
_entity.pdbx_description
1 polymer ?
#
loop_
_entity_poly.entity_id
_entity_poly.type
_entity_poly.pdbx_seq_one_letter_code
_entity_poly.pdbx_strand_id
1 'polypeptide(L)'
;MSAPVLAPRRPLGGIVTVWIAAAIAGLAIGFFVPPELRSAWTLVSLGGAIILSFIVQLWYGQTQRFIQRTSLSILGSLIVLGIISAVFALAALIPA
;
A
#
# COMPACT_ATOMS: atom_id res chain seq x y z
N MET A 1 -38.66 2.93 -6.82
CA MET A 1 -38.26 2.36 -5.50
C MET A 1 -36.95 1.63 -5.70
N SER A 2 -35.87 2.09 -5.06
CA SER A 2 -34.57 1.42 -5.10
C SER A 2 -34.64 0.13 -4.29
N ALA A 3 -34.38 -1.01 -4.92
CA ALA A 3 -34.35 -2.29 -4.25
C ALA A 3 -33.37 -2.26 -3.07
N PRO A 4 -33.69 -2.91 -1.93
CA PRO A 4 -32.78 -2.96 -0.79
C PRO A 4 -31.47 -3.62 -1.21
N VAL A 5 -30.35 -2.96 -0.91
CA VAL A 5 -29.00 -3.46 -1.18
C VAL A 5 -28.83 -4.80 -0.46
N LEU A 6 -28.83 -5.89 -1.23
CA LEU A 6 -28.50 -7.23 -0.77
C LEU A 6 -26.99 -7.26 -0.46
N ALA A 7 -26.66 -7.30 0.84
CA ALA A 7 -25.33 -7.38 1.45
C ALA A 7 -24.30 -6.32 0.96
N PRO A 8 -24.01 -5.28 1.76
CA PRO A 8 -22.90 -4.36 1.47
C PRO A 8 -21.60 -5.14 1.28
N ARG A 9 -21.09 -5.23 0.05
CA ARG A 9 -19.74 -5.75 -0.21
C ARG A 9 -18.77 -4.86 0.56
N ARG A 10 -18.07 -5.43 1.53
CA ARG A 10 -17.23 -4.63 2.45
C ARG A 10 -16.17 -3.85 1.64
N PRO A 11 -16.21 -2.51 1.63
CA PRO A 11 -15.32 -1.67 0.82
C PRO A 11 -13.84 -1.71 1.28
N LEU A 12 -13.58 -2.43 2.38
CA LEU A 12 -12.27 -2.62 2.99
C LEU A 12 -11.32 -3.50 2.16
N GLY A 13 -11.86 -4.41 1.33
CA GLY A 13 -11.04 -5.33 0.53
C GLY A 13 -10.02 -4.60 -0.34
N GLY A 14 -10.46 -3.55 -1.04
CA GLY A 14 -9.56 -2.76 -1.89
C GLY A 14 -8.45 -2.04 -1.14
N ILE A 15 -8.68 -1.63 0.12
CA ILE A 15 -7.64 -0.97 0.93
C ILE A 15 -6.54 -1.96 1.30
N VAL A 16 -6.94 -3.13 1.81
CA VAL A 16 -6.02 -4.18 2.23
C VAL A 16 -5.20 -4.72 1.05
N THR A 17 -5.80 -4.82 -0.14
CA THR A 17 -5.07 -5.22 -1.36
C THR A 17 -3.88 -4.31 -1.65
N VAL A 18 -4.05 -2.99 -1.52
CA VAL A 18 -2.95 -2.03 -1.76
C VAL A 18 -1.86 -2.18 -0.71
N TRP A 19 -2.23 -2.44 0.56
CA TRP A 19 -1.26 -2.67 1.63
C TRP A 19 -0.44 -3.94 1.40
N ILE A 20 -1.07 -5.02 0.96
CA ILE A 20 -0.38 -6.26 0.61
C ILE A 20 0.60 -6.01 -0.54
N ALA A 21 0.18 -5.29 -1.57
CA ALA A 21 1.06 -4.94 -2.69
C ALA A 21 2.27 -4.10 -2.23
N ALA A 22 2.04 -3.10 -1.36
CA ALA A 22 3.10 -2.29 -0.77
C ALA A 22 4.07 -3.14 0.08
N ALA A 23 3.56 -4.10 0.86
CA ALA A 23 4.37 -5.01 1.64
C ALA A 23 5.28 -5.87 0.76
N ILE A 24 4.71 -6.45 -0.31
CA ILE A 24 5.47 -7.26 -1.27
C ILE A 24 6.57 -6.42 -1.92
N ALA A 25 6.27 -5.19 -2.35
CA ALA A 25 7.23 -4.28 -2.94
C ALA A 25 8.35 -3.92 -1.95
N GLY A 26 8.01 -3.58 -0.70
CA GLY A 26 8.98 -3.25 0.34
C GLY A 26 9.92 -4.43 0.66
N LEU A 27 9.38 -5.64 0.76
CA LEU A 27 10.18 -6.85 0.98
C LEU A 27 11.10 -7.12 -0.21
N ALA A 28 10.58 -7.02 -1.44
CA ALA A 28 11.39 -7.19 -2.65
C ALA A 28 12.55 -6.18 -2.68
N ILE A 29 12.32 -4.93 -2.30
CA ILE A 29 13.38 -3.92 -2.22
C ILE A 29 14.41 -4.31 -1.16
N GLY A 30 13.97 -4.69 0.04
CA GLY A 30 14.87 -5.06 1.12
C GLY A 30 15.79 -6.25 0.77
N PHE A 31 15.27 -7.25 0.05
CA PHE A 31 16.04 -8.43 -0.33
C PHE A 31 16.88 -8.28 -1.59
N PHE A 32 16.36 -7.61 -2.63
CA PHE A 32 17.00 -7.60 -3.96
C PHE A 32 17.73 -6.31 -4.30
N VAL A 33 17.47 -5.19 -3.61
CA VAL A 33 18.05 -3.88 -3.97
C VAL A 33 19.27 -3.55 -3.09
N PRO A 34 20.39 -3.09 -3.70
CA PRO A 34 21.56 -2.60 -2.96
C PRO A 34 21.22 -1.46 -2.00
N PRO A 35 21.85 -1.37 -0.82
CA PRO A 35 21.52 -0.39 0.22
C PRO A 35 21.46 1.06 -0.27
N GLU A 36 22.33 1.45 -1.20
CA GLU A 36 22.44 2.83 -1.70
C GLU A 36 21.20 3.26 -2.50
N LEU A 37 20.49 2.29 -3.10
CA LEU A 37 19.35 2.55 -3.97
C LEU A 37 18.00 2.26 -3.30
N ARG A 38 17.98 1.67 -2.10
CA ARG A 38 16.73 1.27 -1.42
C ARG A 38 15.78 2.45 -1.18
N SER A 39 16.31 3.63 -0.82
CA SER A 39 15.49 4.83 -0.58
C SER A 39 14.76 5.28 -1.86
N ALA A 40 15.46 5.32 -2.99
CA ALA A 40 14.88 5.67 -4.29
C ALA A 40 13.78 4.68 -4.70
N TRP A 41 14.05 3.37 -4.61
CA TRP A 41 13.07 2.35 -4.98
C TRP A 41 11.87 2.30 -4.02
N THR A 42 12.06 2.65 -2.75
CA THR A 42 10.96 2.77 -1.78
C THR A 42 10.02 3.92 -2.15
N LEU A 43 10.56 5.06 -2.57
CA LEU A 43 9.77 6.18 -3.09
C LEU A 43 9.03 5.82 -4.38
N VAL A 44 9.69 5.11 -5.30
CA VAL A 44 9.06 4.57 -6.53
C VAL A 44 7.89 3.64 -6.17
N SER A 45 8.07 2.76 -5.19
CA SER A 45 7.02 1.85 -4.72
C SER A 45 5.86 2.60 -4.07
N LEU A 46 6.12 3.68 -3.33
CA LEU A 46 5.07 4.55 -2.79
C LEU A 46 4.28 5.21 -3.92
N GLY A 47 4.95 5.72 -4.95
CA GLY A 47 4.30 6.25 -6.16
C GLY A 47 3.43 5.20 -6.86
N GLY A 48 3.94 3.97 -7.00
CA GLY A 48 3.19 2.84 -7.51
C GLY A 48 1.96 2.50 -6.66
N ALA A 49 2.09 2.52 -5.33
CA ALA A 49 0.98 2.27 -4.41
C ALA A 49 -0.11 3.37 -4.49
N ILE A 50 0.27 4.62 -4.73
CA ILE A 50 -0.68 5.71 -4.98
C ILE A 50 -1.49 5.42 -6.23
N ILE A 51 -0.83 5.10 -7.35
CA ILE A 51 -1.50 4.77 -8.62
C ILE A 51 -2.40 3.54 -8.46
N LEU A 52 -1.89 2.48 -7.82
CA LEU A 52 -2.65 1.26 -7.55
C LEU A 52 -3.88 1.54 -6.68
N SER A 53 -3.76 2.42 -5.68
CA SER A 53 -4.89 2.87 -4.87
C SER A 53 -5.97 3.47 -5.76
N PHE A 54 -5.64 4.39 -6.66
CA PHE A 54 -6.63 4.93 -7.60
C PHE A 54 -7.28 3.84 -8.45
N ILE A 55 -6.50 2.93 -9.04
CA ILE A 55 -7.02 1.83 -9.87
C ILE A 55 -8.00 0.95 -9.09
N VAL A 56 -7.60 0.47 -7.92
CA VAL A 56 -8.41 -0.44 -7.09
C VAL A 56 -9.67 0.25 -6.59
N GLN A 57 -9.58 1.51 -6.19
CA GLN A 57 -10.72 2.25 -5.66
C GLN A 57 -11.72 2.64 -6.76
N LEU A 58 -11.23 2.96 -7.96
CA LEU A 58 -12.08 3.22 -9.14
C LEU A 58 -12.80 1.96 -9.61
N TRP A 59 -12.13 0.80 -9.61
CA TRP A 59 -12.75 -0.48 -9.99
C TRP A 59 -13.97 -0.83 -9.14
N TYR A 60 -13.95 -0.49 -7.85
CA TYR A 60 -15.08 -0.75 -6.95
C TYR A 60 -16.33 0.10 -7.26
N GLY A 61 -16.23 1.16 -8.06
CA GLY A 61 -17.38 1.90 -8.61
C GLY A 61 -18.26 2.64 -7.60
N GLN A 62 -17.84 2.79 -6.34
CA GLN A 62 -18.58 3.51 -5.31
C GLN A 62 -17.97 4.89 -5.05
N THR A 63 -18.73 5.94 -5.36
CA THR A 63 -18.34 7.35 -5.11
C THR A 63 -18.38 7.73 -3.63
N GLN A 64 -19.19 7.03 -2.81
CA GLN A 64 -19.24 7.29 -1.38
C GLN A 64 -17.90 6.94 -0.72
N ARG A 65 -17.31 7.91 -0.01
CA ARG A 65 -16.04 7.78 0.73
C ARG A 65 -14.81 7.40 -0.13
N PHE A 66 -14.83 7.70 -1.44
CA PHE A 66 -13.69 7.46 -2.33
C PHE A 66 -12.40 8.09 -1.77
N ILE A 67 -12.41 9.39 -1.50
CA ILE A 67 -11.24 10.12 -0.99
C ILE A 67 -10.74 9.49 0.32
N GLN A 68 -11.65 9.17 1.26
CA GLN A 68 -11.28 8.56 2.53
C GLN A 68 -10.61 7.19 2.33
N ARG A 69 -11.14 6.33 1.46
CA ARG A 69 -10.56 5.00 1.17
C ARG A 69 -9.22 5.10 0.45
N THR A 70 -9.11 6.00 -0.52
CA THR A 70 -7.89 6.26 -1.27
C THR A 70 -6.80 6.79 -0.34
N SER A 71 -7.11 7.79 0.49
CA SER A 71 -6.20 8.32 1.50
C SER A 71 -5.78 7.26 2.51
N LEU A 72 -6.70 6.40 2.99
CA LEU A 72 -6.36 5.33 3.93
C LEU A 72 -5.47 4.24 3.30
N SER A 73 -5.67 3.97 2.01
CA SER A 73 -4.83 3.03 1.25
C SER A 73 -3.41 3.58 1.07
N ILE A 74 -3.29 4.87 0.72
CA ILE A 74 -2.00 5.55 0.55
C ILE A 74 -1.27 5.66 1.89
N LEU A 75 -1.94 6.12 2.95
CA LEU A 75 -1.37 6.24 4.29
C LEU A 75 -0.92 4.88 4.82
N GLY A 76 -1.74 3.84 4.68
CA GLY A 76 -1.33 2.50 5.11
C GLY A 76 -0.17 1.95 4.29
N SER A 77 -0.09 2.24 2.99
CA SER A 77 1.07 1.85 2.16
C SER A 77 2.34 2.56 2.60
N LEU A 78 2.26 3.86 2.91
CA LEU A 78 3.36 4.64 3.47
C LEU A 78 3.85 4.02 4.80
N ILE A 79 2.92 3.68 5.69
CA ILE A 79 3.23 3.05 6.97
C ILE A 79 3.90 1.68 6.76
N VAL A 80 3.34 0.84 5.89
CA VAL A 80 3.89 -0.50 5.59
C VAL A 80 5.32 -0.40 5.04
N LEU A 81 5.53 0.46 4.03
CA LEU A 81 6.85 0.67 3.45
C LEU A 81 7.83 1.26 4.47
N GLY A 82 7.38 2.21 5.30
CA GLY A 82 8.18 2.80 6.36
C GLY A 82 8.61 1.79 7.42
N ILE A 83 7.70 0.92 7.87
CA ILE A 83 8.01 -0.15 8.84
C ILE A 83 9.03 -1.11 8.25
N ILE A 84 8.82 -1.58 7.02
CA ILE A 84 9.76 -2.50 6.36
C ILE A 84 11.12 -1.84 6.21
N SER A 85 11.17 -0.59 5.75
CA SER A 85 12.41 0.16 5.62
C SER A 85 13.13 0.32 6.96
N ALA A 86 12.40 0.59 8.04
CA ALA A 86 12.96 0.70 9.38
C ALA A 86 13.54 -0.63 9.88
N VAL A 87 12.84 -1.76 9.65
CA VAL A 87 13.35 -3.09 10.02
C VAL A 87 14.66 -3.41 9.30
N PHE A 88 14.77 -3.15 8.00
CA PHE A 88 16.01 -3.37 7.26
C PHE A 88 17.14 -2.42 7.69
N ALA A 89 16.81 -1.16 8.01
CA ALA A 89 17.78 -0.21 8.52
C ALA A 89 18.31 -0.64 9.89
N LEU A 90 17.44 -1.10 10.80
CA LEU A 90 17.83 -1.63 12.11
C LEU A 90 18.64 -2.92 11.99
N ALA A 91 18.24 -3.84 11.10
CA ALA A 91 18.97 -5.08 10.86
C ALA A 91 20.41 -4.82 10.36
N ALA A 92 20.62 -3.76 9.58
CA ALA A 92 21.95 -3.37 9.11
C ALA A 92 22.88 -2.86 10.22
N LEU A 93 22.35 -2.49 11.39
CA LEU A 93 23.16 -2.06 12.54
C LEU A 93 23.68 -3.22 13.39
N ILE A 94 23.16 -4.44 13.19
CA ILE A 94 23.60 -5.62 13.92
C ILE A 94 24.75 -6.26 13.13
N PRO A 95 26.00 -6.22 13.63
CA PRO A 95 27.10 -6.94 13.01
C PRO A 95 26.82 -8.45 13.06
N ALA A 96 27.12 -9.14 11.96
CA ALA A 96 26.93 -10.58 11.79
C ALA A 96 27.85 -11.42 12.69
#